data_AF-A0A9P0MFE8-F1
#
_entry.id   AF-A0A9P0MFE8-F1
#
_cell.length_a   1.000
_cell.length_b   1.000
_cell.length_c   1.000
_cell.angle_alpha   90.00
_cell.angle_beta   90.00
_cell.angle_gamma   90.00
#
_symmetry.space_group_name_H-M   'P 1'
#
loop_
_entity.id
_entity.type
_entity.pdbx_description
1 polymer ?
#
loop_
_entity_poly.entity_id
_entity_poly.type
_entity_poly.pdbx_seq_one_letter_code
_entity_poly.pdbx_strand_id
1 'polypeptide(L)'
;MTVSESDEIFVKGLNIVSTWSKSVVAMGRIQEFFASKTVLVTRATGFLGGVLIERLLSSCPDLEEIFVVARPRKGQSPIQRLQFLLSLPVSSIQYVI
;
A
#
# COMPACT_ATOMS: atom_id res chain seq x y z
N MET A 1 34.50 -2.34 -12.41
CA MET A 1 33.82 -2.03 -11.13
C MET A 1 32.34 -2.35 -11.31
N THR A 2 31.93 -3.58 -10.96
CA THR A 2 30.53 -3.99 -11.01
C THR A 2 29.83 -3.40 -9.78
N VAL A 3 29.07 -2.33 -9.97
CA VAL A 3 28.22 -1.77 -8.91
C VAL A 3 27.12 -2.79 -8.65
N SER A 4 27.18 -3.36 -7.45
CA SER A 4 26.22 -4.32 -6.90
C SER A 4 24.81 -3.74 -6.94
N GLU A 5 23.93 -4.39 -7.68
CA GLU A 5 22.50 -4.11 -7.93
C GLU A 5 21.61 -4.28 -6.67
N SER A 6 22.18 -4.10 -5.48
CA SER A 6 21.58 -4.48 -4.18
C SER A 6 20.90 -3.34 -3.43
N ASP A 7 20.96 -2.10 -3.93
CA ASP A 7 20.52 -0.88 -3.22
C ASP A 7 19.37 -0.13 -3.90
N GLU A 8 18.61 -0.77 -4.79
CA GLU A 8 17.46 -0.11 -5.42
C GLU A 8 16.31 0.08 -4.42
N ILE A 9 16.01 1.34 -4.14
CA ILE A 9 14.81 1.80 -3.46
C ILE A 9 13.64 1.54 -4.41
N PHE A 10 12.92 0.44 -4.19
CA PHE A 10 11.79 0.10 -5.04
C PHE A 10 10.55 0.89 -4.62
N VAL A 11 10.00 1.67 -5.56
CA VAL A 11 8.74 2.41 -5.45
C VAL A 11 7.74 1.74 -6.37
N LYS A 12 6.70 1.11 -5.80
CA LYS A 12 5.58 0.54 -6.57
C LYS A 12 4.29 1.23 -6.18
N GLY A 13 3.55 1.64 -7.20
CA GLY A 13 2.17 2.08 -7.07
C GLY A 13 1.23 0.89 -6.88
N LEU A 14 0.43 0.92 -5.82
CA LEU A 14 -0.76 0.08 -5.74
C LEU A 14 -1.90 0.80 -6.47
N ASN A 15 -2.30 0.27 -7.63
CA ASN A 15 -3.48 0.75 -8.35
C ASN A 15 -4.74 0.34 -7.58
N ILE A 16 -5.51 1.32 -7.12
CA ILE A 16 -6.76 1.10 -6.38
C ILE A 16 -7.91 1.06 -7.39
N VAL A 17 -8.26 -0.14 -7.85
CA VAL A 17 -9.48 -0.35 -8.67
C VAL A 17 -10.57 -0.90 -7.76
N SER A 18 -11.23 -0.03 -7.01
CA SER A 18 -12.38 -0.42 -6.19
C SER A 18 -13.70 -0.12 -6.90
N THR A 19 -14.28 -1.13 -7.56
CA THR A 19 -15.67 -1.08 -8.05
C THR A 19 -16.63 -1.32 -6.88
N TRP A 20 -16.84 -0.33 -6.03
CA TRP A 20 -17.90 -0.38 -5.01
C TRP A 20 -19.14 0.37 -5.51
N SER A 21 -20.32 -0.23 -5.29
CA SER A 21 -21.59 0.46 -5.47
C SER A 21 -21.65 1.64 -4.49
N LYS A 22 -21.64 2.86 -5.00
CA LYS A 22 -21.66 4.10 -4.21
C LYS A 22 -23.00 4.24 -3.50
N SER A 23 -23.11 3.70 -2.28
CA SER A 23 -24.06 4.26 -1.30
C SER A 23 -23.53 5.62 -0.89
N VAL A 24 -24.32 6.67 -1.12
CA VAL A 24 -23.97 8.06 -0.75
C VAL A 24 -24.02 8.18 0.78
N VAL A 25 -22.94 7.78 1.44
CA VAL A 25 -22.73 8.00 2.88
C VAL A 25 -21.86 9.25 3.02
N ALA A 26 -22.21 10.14 3.95
CA ALA A 26 -21.40 11.33 4.23
C ALA A 26 -19.96 10.90 4.55
N MET A 27 -18.99 11.41 3.78
CA MET A 27 -17.59 11.07 3.96
C MET A 27 -17.09 11.66 5.28
N GLY A 28 -16.34 10.87 6.04
CA GLY A 28 -15.60 11.35 7.19
C GLY A 28 -14.42 12.21 6.77
N ARG A 29 -14.03 13.16 7.63
CA ARG A 29 -12.92 14.11 7.37
C ARG A 29 -11.62 13.47 6.87
N ILE A 30 -11.30 12.24 7.30
CA ILE A 30 -10.11 11.50 6.85
C ILE A 30 -10.26 11.08 5.38
N GLN A 31 -11.44 10.61 4.99
CA GLN A 31 -11.73 10.12 3.64
C GLN A 31 -11.71 11.28 2.64
N GLU A 32 -12.30 12.42 3.02
CA GLU A 32 -12.21 13.68 2.26
C GLU A 32 -10.76 14.16 2.14
N PHE A 33 -9.98 14.07 3.21
CA PHE A 33 -8.58 14.46 3.20
C PHE A 33 -7.76 13.62 2.22
N PHE A 34 -8.01 12.30 2.12
CA PHE A 34 -7.24 11.42 1.25
C PHE A 34 -7.83 11.26 -0.16
N ALA A 35 -9.01 11.81 -0.44
CA ALA A 35 -9.62 11.77 -1.77
C ALA A 35 -8.71 12.41 -2.83
N SER A 36 -8.53 11.72 -3.95
CA SER A 36 -7.67 12.10 -5.08
C SER A 36 -6.25 12.49 -4.67
N LYS A 37 -5.73 11.87 -3.60
CA LYS A 37 -4.33 12.04 -3.19
C LYS A 37 -3.53 10.78 -3.49
N THR A 38 -2.26 11.01 -3.77
CA THR A 38 -1.22 10.00 -3.79
C THR A 38 -0.43 10.06 -2.49
N VAL A 39 -0.22 8.90 -1.84
CA VAL A 39 0.43 8.82 -0.53
C VAL A 39 1.70 7.97 -0.60
N LEU A 40 2.81 8.51 -0.10
CA LEU A 40 4.04 7.76 0.08
C LEU A 40 4.13 7.21 1.51
N VAL A 41 4.13 5.88 1.65
CA VAL A 41 4.31 5.19 2.92
C VAL A 41 5.75 4.68 3.05
N THR A 42 6.48 5.24 4.00
CA THR A 42 7.80 4.74 4.40
C THR A 42 7.68 3.68 5.48
N ARG A 43 8.66 2.76 5.56
CA ARG A 43 8.64 1.63 6.51
C ARG A 43 7.34 0.81 6.45
N ALA A 44 6.72 0.72 5.28
CA ALA A 44 5.47 -0.01 5.07
C ALA A 44 5.52 -1.43 5.64
N THR A 45 6.63 -2.16 5.43
CA THR A 45 6.85 -3.52 5.94
C THR A 45 6.97 -3.66 7.46
N GLY A 46 6.80 -2.57 8.21
CA GLY A 46 6.68 -2.61 9.67
C GLY A 46 5.23 -2.88 10.10
N PHE A 47 5.03 -3.14 11.38
CA PHE A 47 3.70 -3.43 11.95
C PHE A 47 2.70 -2.31 11.66
N LEU A 48 3.00 -1.06 12.05
CA LEU A 48 2.12 0.08 11.84
C LEU A 48 1.96 0.44 10.36
N GLY A 49 3.02 0.29 9.56
CA GLY A 49 2.99 0.61 8.13
C GLY A 49 2.00 -0.28 7.37
N GLY A 50 1.97 -1.58 7.68
CA GLY A 50 1.00 -2.52 7.13
C GLY A 50 -0.44 -2.17 7.49
N VAL A 51 -0.68 -1.89 8.77
CA VAL A 51 -2.01 -1.48 9.28
C VAL A 51 -2.46 -0.17 8.64
N LEU A 52 -1.56 0.82 8.47
CA LEU A 52 -1.90 2.08 7.82
C LEU A 52 -2.35 1.86 6.37
N ILE A 53 -1.63 1.04 5.62
CA ILE A 53 -1.98 0.71 4.23
C ILE A 53 -3.34 0.02 4.17
N GLU A 54 -3.58 -0.95 5.05
CA GLU A 54 -4.87 -1.65 5.17
C GLU A 54 -6.02 -0.68 5.45
N ARG A 55 -5.82 0.28 6.37
CA ARG A 55 -6.83 1.28 6.71
C ARG A 55 -7.10 2.28 5.60
N LEU A 56 -6.06 2.74 4.90
CA LEU A 56 -6.22 3.63 3.75
C LEU A 56 -6.98 2.93 2.62
N LEU A 57 -6.60 1.71 2.28
CA LEU A 57 -7.27 0.93 1.24
C LEU A 57 -8.71 0.55 1.62
N SER A 58 -8.99 0.31 2.91
CA SER A 58 -10.33 -0.06 3.38
C SER A 58 -11.27 1.14 3.55
N SER A 59 -10.76 2.27 4.05
CA SER A 59 -11.60 3.41 4.45
C SER A 59 -11.63 4.54 3.43
N CYS A 60 -10.63 4.66 2.54
CA CYS A 60 -10.49 5.77 1.60
C CYS A 60 -10.65 5.27 0.15
N PRO A 61 -11.90 5.05 -0.32
CA PRO A 61 -12.15 4.50 -1.65
C PRO A 61 -11.72 5.44 -2.79
N ASP A 62 -11.70 6.76 -2.53
CA ASP A 62 -11.31 7.77 -3.51
C ASP A 62 -9.82 8.12 -3.46
N LEU A 63 -9.00 7.37 -2.70
CA LEU A 63 -7.54 7.51 -2.72
C LEU A 63 -7.01 7.07 -4.09
N GLU A 64 -6.12 7.86 -4.69
CA GLU A 64 -5.66 7.59 -6.05
C GLU A 64 -4.60 6.48 -6.08
N GLU A 65 -3.54 6.63 -5.28
CA GLU A 65 -2.42 5.69 -5.31
C GLU A 65 -1.64 5.69 -3.99
N ILE A 66 -1.12 4.51 -3.62
CA ILE A 66 -0.17 4.36 -2.50
C ILE A 66 1.17 3.91 -3.06
N PHE A 67 2.20 4.71 -2.80
CA PHE A 67 3.59 4.36 -3.02
C PHE A 67 4.21 3.80 -1.76
N VAL A 68 4.95 2.70 -1.91
CA VAL A 68 5.66 2.06 -0.80
C VAL A 68 7.15 2.04 -1.06
N VAL A 69 7.92 2.46 -0.06
CA VAL A 69 9.37 2.25 -0.04
C VAL A 69 9.71 0.96 0.68
N ALA A 70 10.22 -0.03 -0.07
CA ALA A 70 10.70 -1.29 0.48
C ALA A 70 12.17 -1.52 0.08
N ARG A 71 12.97 -1.96 1.07
CA ARG A 71 14.35 -2.40 0.84
C ARG A 71 14.42 -3.93 0.75
N PRO A 72 15.30 -4.48 -0.09
CA PRO A 72 15.56 -5.92 -0.08
C PRO A 72 16.00 -6.39 1.31
N ARG A 73 15.71 -7.64 1.64
CA ARG A 73 16.24 -8.36 2.81
C ARG A 73 16.88 -9.65 2.29
N LYS A 74 17.89 -10.20 2.96
CA LYS A 74 18.58 -11.43 2.52
C LYS A 74 17.59 -12.50 2.04
N GLY A 75 17.59 -12.79 0.75
CA GLY A 75 16.73 -13.79 0.10
C GLY A 75 15.29 -13.37 -0.21
N GLN A 76 14.91 -12.10 -0.01
CA GLN A 76 13.56 -11.58 -0.30
C GLN A 76 13.63 -10.30 -1.11
N SER A 77 12.99 -10.30 -2.28
CA SER A 77 12.84 -9.09 -3.09
C SER A 77 11.89 -8.09 -2.40
N PRO A 78 12.00 -6.78 -2.69
CA PRO A 78 11.04 -5.78 -2.19
C PRO A 78 9.58 -6.14 -2.51
N ILE A 79 9.34 -6.71 -3.70
CA ILE A 79 8.01 -7.17 -4.14
C ILE A 79 7.51 -8.33 -3.28
N GLN A 80 8.35 -9.34 -3.03
CA GLN A 80 7.98 -10.47 -2.17
C GLN A 80 7.65 -10.02 -0.74
N ARG A 81 8.40 -9.03 -0.23
CA ARG A 81 8.12 -8.43 1.08
C ARG A 81 6.78 -7.72 1.12
N LEU A 82 6.41 -7.02 0.04
CA LEU A 82 5.12 -6.35 -0.07
C LEU A 82 3.97 -7.35 -0.20
N GLN A 83 4.13 -8.37 -1.04
CA GLN A 83 3.15 -9.46 -1.19
C GLN A 83 2.90 -10.18 0.13
N PHE A 84 3.97 -10.50 0.88
CA PHE A 84 3.82 -11.09 2.21
C PHE A 84 3.00 -10.19 3.14
N LEU A 85 3.29 -8.89 3.15
CA LEU A 85 2.57 -7.90 3.95
C LEU A 85 1.08 -7.86 3.66
N LEU A 86 0.72 -7.89 2.37
CA LEU A 86 -0.66 -7.87 1.88
C LEU A 86 -1.37 -9.23 2.03
N SER A 87 -0.63 -10.31 2.33
CA SER A 87 -1.18 -11.64 2.59
C SER A 87 -1.49 -11.92 4.07
N LEU A 88 -1.08 -11.03 4.98
CA LEU A 88 -1.27 -11.24 6.42
C LEU A 88 -2.76 -11.12 6.79
N PRO A 89 -3.29 -11.96 7.70
CA PRO A 89 -4.72 -12.06 8.03
C PRO A 89 -5.34 -10.83 8.70
N VAL A 90 -4.60 -9.72 8.81
CA VAL A 90 -5.19 -8.40 9.07
C VAL A 90 -6.10 -7.99 7.88
N SER A 91 -5.84 -8.51 6.68
CA SER A 91 -6.65 -8.31 5.48
C SER A 91 -7.68 -9.44 5.27
N SER A 92 -8.96 -9.20 5.58
CA SER A 92 -10.08 -10.03 5.10
C SER A 92 -10.47 -9.71 3.64
N ILE A 93 -9.67 -8.93 2.92
CA ILE A 93 -9.90 -8.53 1.52
C ILE A 93 -8.70 -9.04 0.71
N GLN A 94 -8.96 -9.94 -0.25
CA GLN A 94 -7.96 -10.32 -1.25
C GLN A 94 -7.76 -9.14 -2.21
N TYR A 95 -6.63 -8.45 -2.07
CA TYR A 95 -6.18 -7.50 -3.08
C TYR A 95 -5.63 -8.27 -4.28
N VAL A 96 -6.23 -8.07 -5.45
CA VAL A 96 -5.67 -8.54 -6.73
C VAL A 96 -4.57 -7.56 -7.12
N ILE A 97 -3.32 -8.02 -7.10
CA ILE A 97 -2.12 -7.27 -7.50
C ILE A 97 -1.71 -7.68 -8.91
#